data_AF-A0A7V2PG00-F1
#
_entry.id   AF-A0A7V2PG00-F1
#
_cell.length_a   1.000
_cell.length_b   1.000
_cell.length_c   1.000
_cell.angle_alpha   90.00
_cell.angle_beta   90.00
_cell.angle_gamma   90.00
#
_symmetry.space_group_name_H-M   'P 1'
#
loop_
_entity.id
_entity.type
_entity.pdbx_description
1 polymer ?
#
loop_
_entity_poly.entity_id
_entity_poly.type
_entity_poly.pdbx_seq_one_letter_code
_entity_poly.pdbx_strand_id
1 'polypeptide(L)'
;MNTETELKPAVAGEMEYAGFWIRLLAFLIDVILLSIISWGFVNVLYFIGLWAWRGQTLGQIAVDVQVVGTDGRPADLRIAVLRYLGYIICWLTLGIGFLITAFDARKQGLHDKIADTYVVRVPRK
;
A
#
# COMPACT_ATOMS: atom_id res chain seq x y z
N MET A 1 -25.10 6.62 -59.96
CA MET A 1 -23.62 6.67 -60.02
C MET A 1 -23.17 6.22 -58.65
N ASN A 2 -22.96 4.92 -58.50
CA ASN A 2 -22.86 4.26 -57.20
C ASN A 2 -21.38 4.22 -56.82
N THR A 3 -21.03 4.95 -55.77
CA THR A 3 -19.69 4.92 -55.19
C THR A 3 -19.71 3.89 -54.06
N GLU A 4 -19.71 2.62 -54.41
CA GLU A 4 -19.33 1.56 -53.47
C GLU A 4 -17.80 1.54 -53.46
N THR A 5 -17.23 2.32 -52.55
CA THR A 5 -15.82 2.20 -52.18
C THR A 5 -15.63 0.80 -51.60
N GLU A 6 -15.10 -0.12 -52.41
CA GLU A 6 -14.60 -1.41 -51.93
C GLU A 6 -13.64 -1.17 -50.77
N LEU A 7 -14.14 -1.42 -49.55
CA LEU A 7 -13.30 -1.59 -48.38
C LEU A 7 -12.47 -2.85 -48.63
N LYS A 8 -11.25 -2.66 -49.12
CA LYS A 8 -10.19 -3.67 -49.09
C LYS A 8 -10.18 -4.31 -47.70
N PRO A 9 -10.44 -5.62 -47.55
CA PRO A 9 -10.28 -6.27 -46.27
C PRO A 9 -8.79 -6.29 -45.98
N ALA A 10 -8.30 -5.31 -45.22
CA ALA A 10 -6.89 -5.15 -44.88
C ALA A 10 -6.36 -6.26 -43.94
N VAL A 11 -7.08 -7.38 -43.80
CA VAL A 11 -6.76 -8.47 -42.88
C VAL A 11 -7.12 -9.81 -43.52
N ALA A 12 -6.57 -10.07 -44.71
CA ALA A 12 -6.55 -11.41 -45.31
C ALA A 12 -5.16 -12.05 -45.19
N GLY A 13 -4.52 -11.87 -44.03
CA GLY A 13 -3.44 -12.75 -43.57
C GLY A 13 -4.08 -13.76 -42.61
N GLU A 14 -3.74 -15.05 -42.76
CA GLU A 14 -4.31 -16.18 -42.01
C GLU A 14 -4.52 -15.85 -40.53
N MET A 15 -5.77 -15.55 -40.18
CA MET A 15 -6.14 -15.22 -38.80
C MET A 15 -6.10 -16.50 -37.97
N GLU A 16 -4.97 -16.76 -37.30
CA GLU A 16 -4.85 -17.89 -36.38
C GLU A 16 -5.68 -17.62 -35.12
N TYR A 17 -6.75 -18.41 -34.93
CA TYR A 17 -7.61 -18.27 -33.77
C TYR A 17 -6.88 -18.73 -32.51
N ALA A 18 -6.71 -17.82 -31.55
CA ALA A 18 -6.19 -18.19 -30.24
C ALA A 18 -7.10 -19.25 -29.58
N GLY A 19 -6.50 -20.32 -29.07
CA GLY A 19 -7.20 -21.36 -28.33
C GLY A 19 -7.72 -20.88 -26.98
N PHE A 20 -8.56 -21.69 -26.35
CA PHE A 20 -9.10 -21.43 -25.01
C PHE A 20 -7.99 -21.21 -23.96
N TRP A 21 -6.94 -22.05 -23.97
CA TRP A 21 -5.87 -22.02 -22.97
C TRP A 21 -5.05 -20.73 -22.96
N ILE A 22 -4.82 -20.12 -24.12
CA ILE A 22 -4.09 -18.85 -24.22
C ILE A 22 -4.92 -17.73 -23.59
N ARG A 23 -6.24 -17.72 -23.83
CA ARG A 23 -7.16 -16.75 -23.19
C ARG A 23 -7.23 -16.94 -21.68
N LEU A 24 -7.27 -18.19 -21.21
CA LEU A 24 -7.25 -18.50 -19.78
C LEU A 24 -5.95 -18.00 -19.12
N LEU A 25 -4.79 -18.28 -19.73
CA LEU A 25 -3.50 -17.82 -19.23
C LEU A 25 -3.42 -16.29 -19.17
N ALA A 26 -3.87 -15.60 -20.22
CA ALA A 26 -3.93 -14.14 -20.24
C ALA A 26 -4.79 -13.60 -19.09
N PHE A 27 -5.98 -14.17 -18.89
CA PHE A 27 -6.85 -13.79 -17.78
C PHE A 27 -6.21 -14.01 -16.40
N LEU A 28 -5.50 -15.13 -16.21
CA LEU A 28 -4.79 -15.38 -14.95
C LEU A 28 -3.69 -14.35 -14.69
N ILE A 29 -2.93 -13.99 -15.73
CA ILE A 29 -1.90 -12.93 -15.65
C ILE A 29 -2.56 -11.60 -15.24
N ASP A 30 -3.65 -11.22 -15.92
CA ASP A 30 -4.37 -9.98 -15.62
C ASP A 30 -4.87 -9.95 -14.16
N VAL A 31 -5.48 -11.05 -13.70
CA VAL A 31 -5.97 -11.16 -12.31
C VAL A 31 -4.83 -11.06 -11.31
N ILE A 32 -3.69 -11.72 -11.56
CA ILE A 32 -2.53 -11.66 -10.67
C ILE A 32 -1.99 -10.23 -10.60
N LEU A 33 -1.80 -9.58 -11.76
CA LEU A 33 -1.31 -8.21 -11.84
C LEU A 33 -2.25 -7.24 -11.12
N LEU A 34 -3.55 -7.32 -11.38
CA LEU A 34 -4.55 -6.49 -10.72
C LEU A 34 -4.61 -6.73 -9.21
N SER A 35 -4.42 -7.97 -8.77
CA SER A 35 -4.40 -8.33 -7.35
C SER A 35 -3.22 -7.70 -6.63
N ILE A 36 -2.02 -7.74 -7.22
CA ILE A 36 -0.80 -7.12 -6.65
C ILE A 36 -0.98 -5.61 -6.53
N ILE A 37 -1.47 -4.95 -7.59
CA ILE A 37 -1.70 -3.51 -7.61
C ILE A 37 -2.77 -3.12 -6.56
N SER A 38 -3.89 -3.84 -6.56
CA SER A 38 -5.00 -3.58 -5.63
C SER A 38 -4.54 -3.76 -4.18
N TRP A 39 -3.77 -4.81 -3.90
CA TRP A 39 -3.22 -5.05 -2.56
C TRP A 39 -2.34 -3.89 -2.09
N GLY A 40 -1.39 -3.44 -2.92
CA GLY A 40 -0.51 -2.31 -2.60
C GLY A 40 -1.30 -1.03 -2.35
N PHE A 41 -2.28 -0.73 -3.21
CA PHE A 41 -3.11 0.46 -3.09
C PHE A 41 -3.96 0.46 -1.81
N VAL A 42 -4.65 -0.65 -1.53
CA VAL A 42 -5.46 -0.82 -0.32
C VAL A 42 -4.59 -0.72 0.94
N ASN A 43 -3.38 -1.28 0.91
CA ASN A 43 -2.45 -1.21 2.03
C ASN A 43 -2.06 0.24 2.37
N VAL A 44 -1.64 1.00 1.36
CA VAL A 44 -1.28 2.42 1.51
C VAL A 44 -2.45 3.23 2.07
N LEU A 45 -3.64 3.07 1.48
CA LEU A 45 -4.84 3.78 1.91
C LEU A 45 -5.24 3.43 3.35
N TYR A 46 -5.17 2.14 3.70
CA TYR A 46 -5.50 1.67 5.05
C TYR A 46 -4.58 2.30 6.10
N PHE A 47 -3.26 2.23 5.93
CA PHE A 47 -2.32 2.75 6.93
C PHE A 47 -2.32 4.27 6.99
N ILE A 48 -2.17 4.95 5.84
CA ILE A 48 -2.09 6.41 5.79
C ILE A 48 -3.43 7.02 6.20
N GLY A 49 -4.54 6.50 5.68
CA GLY A 49 -5.87 7.01 5.99
C GLY A 49 -6.24 6.88 7.47
N LEU A 50 -6.01 5.71 8.07
CA LEU A 50 -6.33 5.51 9.49
C LEU A 50 -5.41 6.30 10.43
N TRP A 51 -4.12 6.40 10.13
CA TRP A 51 -3.23 7.26 10.91
C TRP A 51 -3.55 8.74 10.77
N ALA A 52 -3.85 9.22 9.57
CA ALA A 52 -4.21 10.62 9.36
C ALA A 52 -5.55 10.98 10.02
N TRP A 53 -6.49 10.03 10.09
CA TRP A 53 -7.80 10.26 10.70
C TRP A 53 -7.79 10.13 12.23
N ARG A 54 -7.25 9.02 12.75
CA ARG A 54 -7.37 8.65 14.17
C ARG A 54 -6.03 8.49 14.88
N GLY A 55 -4.91 8.53 14.16
CA GLY A 55 -3.59 8.20 14.71
C GLY A 55 -3.47 6.73 15.15
N GLN A 56 -4.38 5.86 14.71
CA GLN A 56 -4.44 4.46 15.10
C GLN A 56 -4.91 3.60 13.93
N THR A 57 -4.32 2.42 13.73
CA THR A 57 -4.89 1.35 12.90
C THR A 57 -5.88 0.50 13.70
N LEU A 58 -6.65 -0.36 13.03
CA LEU A 58 -7.59 -1.28 13.73
C LEU A 58 -6.88 -2.17 14.75
N GLY A 59 -5.68 -2.66 14.44
CA GLY A 59 -4.88 -3.45 15.38
C GLY A 59 -4.38 -2.63 16.57
N GLN A 60 -4.04 -1.36 16.35
CA GLN A 60 -3.63 -0.45 17.43
C GLN A 60 -4.81 -0.11 18.35
N ILE A 61 -6.01 0.05 17.80
CA ILE A 61 -7.25 0.21 18.57
C ILE A 61 -7.49 -1.03 19.44
N ALA A 62 -7.31 -2.24 18.89
CA ALA A 62 -7.54 -3.48 19.62
C ALA A 62 -6.60 -3.67 20.83
N VAL A 63 -5.44 -3.00 20.85
CA VAL A 63 -4.45 -3.09 21.95
C VAL A 63 -4.26 -1.77 22.71
N ASP A 64 -5.18 -0.81 22.52
CA ASP A 64 -5.21 0.50 23.19
C ASP A 64 -3.90 1.30 23.04
N VAL A 65 -3.32 1.35 21.83
CA VAL A 65 -2.13 2.17 21.53
C VAL A 65 -2.39 3.20 20.43
N GLN A 66 -1.74 4.35 20.51
CA GLN A 66 -1.91 5.45 19.57
C GLN A 66 -0.58 6.07 19.17
N VAL A 67 -0.52 6.49 17.91
CA VAL A 67 0.59 7.25 17.34
C VAL A 67 0.36 8.73 17.64
N VAL A 68 1.34 9.35 18.27
CA VAL A 68 1.36 10.78 18.57
C VAL A 68 2.69 11.37 18.09
N GLY A 69 2.67 12.64 17.69
CA GLY A 69 3.92 13.35 17.39
C GLY A 69 4.77 13.49 18.65
N THR A 70 6.09 13.67 18.48
CA THR A 70 7.00 14.01 19.58
C THR A 70 6.56 15.26 20.34
N ASP A 71 5.88 16.17 19.64
CA ASP A 71 5.36 17.44 20.16
C ASP A 71 4.00 17.28 20.88
N GLY A 72 3.49 16.05 21.01
CA GLY A 72 2.20 15.74 21.63
C GLY A 72 0.97 15.99 20.74
N ARG A 73 1.16 16.52 19.53
CA ARG A 73 0.07 16.68 18.54
C ARG A 73 -0.43 15.31 18.03
N PRO A 74 -1.71 15.21 17.64
CA PRO A 74 -2.21 14.03 16.95
C PRO A 74 -1.45 13.81 15.64
N ALA A 75 -1.37 12.55 15.19
CA ALA A 75 -0.80 12.22 13.89
C ALA A 75 -1.63 12.88 12.77
N ASP A 76 -0.97 13.66 11.91
CA ASP A 76 -1.53 14.27 10.72
C ASP A 76 -1.13 13.49 9.46
N LEU A 77 -1.62 13.92 8.29
CA LEU A 77 -1.30 13.29 7.01
C LEU A 77 0.22 13.22 6.76
N ARG A 78 0.97 14.27 7.14
CA ARG A 78 2.42 14.34 6.95
C ARG A 78 3.11 13.25 7.76
N ILE A 79 2.77 13.14 9.05
CA ILE A 79 3.27 12.08 9.94
C ILE A 79 2.91 10.71 9.38
N ALA A 80 1.67 10.51 8.93
CA ALA A 80 1.22 9.23 8.39
C ALA A 80 2.02 8.79 7.15
N VAL A 81 2.27 9.72 6.22
CA VAL A 81 3.07 9.47 5.01
C VAL A 81 4.52 9.18 5.37
N LEU A 82 5.16 10.01 6.21
CA LEU A 82 6.56 9.81 6.62
C LEU A 82 6.74 8.46 7.35
N ARG A 83 5.78 8.09 8.19
CA ARG A 83 5.80 6.81 8.91
C ARG A 83 5.65 5.63 7.96
N TYR A 84 4.81 5.74 6.94
CA TYR A 84 4.67 4.72 5.89
C TYR A 84 5.95 4.58 5.06
N LEU A 85 6.62 5.68 4.69
CA LEU A 85 7.94 5.63 4.04
C LEU A 85 8.98 4.94 4.95
N GLY A 86 8.93 5.21 6.24
CA GLY A 86 9.72 4.50 7.24
C GLY A 86 9.46 2.99 7.27
N TYR A 87 8.22 2.55 7.07
CA TYR A 87 7.88 1.12 6.93
C TYR A 87 8.50 0.51 5.67
N ILE A 88 8.52 1.23 4.55
CA ILE A 88 9.20 0.76 3.33
C ILE A 88 10.69 0.55 3.59
N ILE A 89 11.36 1.48 4.29
CA ILE A 89 12.77 1.33 4.68
C ILE A 89 12.96 0.14 5.64
N CYS A 90 12.05 -0.05 6.59
CA CYS A 90 12.09 -1.22 7.46
C CYS A 90 11.92 -2.53 6.68
N TRP A 91 11.08 -2.54 5.64
CA TRP A 91 10.89 -3.70 4.76
C TRP A 91 12.15 -3.97 3.92
N LEU A 92 12.78 -2.93 3.36
CA LEU A 92 14.05 -3.02 2.63
C LEU A 92 15.21 -3.52 3.50
N THR A 93 15.20 -3.19 4.79
CA THR A 93 16.17 -3.70 5.78
C THR A 93 15.78 -5.06 6.37
N LEU A 94 14.86 -5.79 5.73
CA LEU A 94 14.36 -7.10 6.16
C LEU A 94 13.84 -7.13 7.61
N GLY A 95 13.25 -6.02 8.06
CA GLY A 95 12.66 -5.89 9.39
C GLY A 95 13.63 -5.45 10.48
N ILE A 96 14.92 -5.27 10.20
CA ILE A 96 15.91 -4.81 11.19
C ILE A 96 15.51 -3.45 11.76
N GLY A 97 14.97 -2.55 10.94
CA GLY A 97 14.47 -1.25 11.39
C GLY A 97 13.37 -1.31 12.47
N PHE A 98 12.62 -2.42 12.55
CA PHE A 98 11.66 -2.69 13.63
C PHE A 98 12.33 -3.22 14.90
N LEU A 99 13.41 -4.01 14.77
CA LEU A 99 14.11 -4.60 15.92
C LEU A 99 14.78 -3.54 16.80
N ILE A 100 15.19 -2.41 16.21
CA ILE A 100 15.78 -1.27 16.95
C ILE A 100 14.82 -0.75 18.03
N THR A 101 13.50 -0.85 17.82
CA THR A 101 12.48 -0.51 18.83
C THR A 101 12.70 -1.21 20.17
N ALA A 102 13.20 -2.45 20.16
CA ALA A 102 13.41 -3.21 21.39
C ALA A 102 14.50 -2.59 22.27
N PHE A 103 15.54 -2.02 21.64
CA PHE A 103 16.74 -1.48 22.29
C PHE A 103 16.68 0.03 22.52
N ASP A 104 15.79 0.74 21.83
CA ASP A 104 15.64 2.18 21.99
C ASP A 104 14.99 2.56 23.34
N ALA A 105 15.56 3.53 24.05
CA ALA A 105 15.08 3.98 25.36
C ALA A 105 13.65 4.55 25.30
N ARG A 106 13.26 5.14 24.16
CA ARG A 106 11.91 5.68 23.93
C ARG A 106 11.03 4.72 23.15
N LYS A 107 11.49 3.47 22.95
CA LYS A 107 10.80 2.43 22.17
C LYS A 107 10.38 2.92 20.78
N GLN A 108 11.24 3.69 20.11
CA GLN A 108 11.01 4.17 18.75
C GLN A 108 11.66 3.25 17.72
N GLY A 109 10.88 2.80 16.75
CA GLY A 109 11.41 2.15 15.56
C GLY A 109 12.03 3.14 14.60
N LEU A 110 12.76 2.66 13.59
CA LEU A 110 13.32 3.52 12.55
C LEU A 110 12.24 4.38 11.87
N HIS A 111 11.08 3.78 11.62
CA HIS A 111 9.92 4.46 11.06
C HIS A 111 9.32 5.55 11.98
N ASP A 112 9.36 5.34 13.30
CA ASP A 112 8.86 6.31 14.26
C ASP A 112 9.83 7.50 14.38
N LYS A 113 11.14 7.23 14.30
CA LYS A 113 12.19 8.25 14.28
C LYS A 113 12.13 9.11 13.02
N ILE A 114 11.87 8.51 11.85
CA ILE A 114 11.73 9.25 10.59
C ILE A 114 10.50 10.16 10.61
N ALA A 115 9.43 9.75 11.28
CA ALA A 115 8.18 10.50 11.35
C ALA A 115 8.08 11.45 12.56
N ASP A 116 9.10 11.50 13.42
CA ASP A 116 9.08 12.18 14.73
C ASP A 116 7.81 11.85 15.53
N THR A 117 7.62 10.54 15.78
CA THR A 117 6.45 10.00 16.50
C THR A 117 6.82 9.09 17.65
N TYR A 118 5.87 8.95 18.58
CA TYR A 118 5.85 7.93 19.61
C TYR A 118 4.57 7.10 19.51
N VAL A 119 4.66 5.85 19.96
CA VAL A 119 3.49 4.99 20.19
C VAL A 119 3.23 4.93 21.69
N VAL A 120 2.10 5.50 22.11
CA VAL A 120 1.72 5.63 23.52
C VAL A 120 0.46 4.80 23.81
N ARG A 121 0.28 4.37 25.06
CA ARG A 121 -0.97 3.73 25.48
C ARG A 121 -2.06 4.79 25.64
N VAL A 122 -3.25 4.50 25.15
CA VAL A 122 -4.42 5.35 25.35
C VAL A 122 -5.06 4.97 26.69
N PRO A 123 -5.30 5.93 27.61
CA PRO A 123 -6.01 5.65 28.85
C PRO A 123 -7.46 5.27 28.53
N ARG A 124 -7.85 4.04 28.89
CA ARG A 124 -9.21 3.54 28.73
C ARG A 124 -10.12 4.25 29.73
N LYS A 125 -11.11 5.00 29.23
CA LYS A 125 -12.18 5.59 30.05
C LYS A 125 -13.16 4.51 30.50
#